data_AF-A0A527D4C7-F1
#
_entry.id   AF-A0A527D4C7-F1
#
_cell.length_a   1.000
_cell.length_b   1.000
_cell.length_c   1.000
_cell.angle_alpha   90.00
_cell.angle_beta   90.00
_cell.angle_gamma   90.00
#
_symmetry.space_group_name_H-M   'P 1'
#
loop_
_entity.id
_entity.type
_entity.pdbx_description
1 polymer ?
#
loop_
_entity_poly.entity_id
_entity_poly.type
_entity_poly.pdbx_seq_one_letter_code
_entity_poly.pdbx_strand_id
1 'polypeptide(L)'
;MSQSASSLAPVRFDADADAKLSALRRTKFVAAAALALCVLVFALAKSSEHIYPWLGFVAAFAEAATIGGLADWYAVVALFRRPLGLPIPHTAIIPENQHRIADNLGRFIEVNFLAPEPVREKLAEVDFSALVADWLADAERAAGLS
;
A
#
# COMPACT_ATOMS: atom_id res chain seq x y z
N MET A 1 -35.88 -24.25 -27.31
CA MET A 1 -34.77 -24.80 -26.50
C MET A 1 -33.95 -23.62 -25.99
N SER A 2 -34.29 -23.10 -24.80
CA SER A 2 -33.55 -22.01 -24.14
C SER A 2 -32.20 -22.52 -23.66
N GLN A 3 -31.11 -21.94 -24.15
CA GLN A 3 -29.79 -22.14 -23.59
C GLN A 3 -29.64 -21.29 -22.34
N SER A 4 -29.24 -21.94 -21.25
CA SER A 4 -28.93 -21.35 -19.96
C SER A 4 -27.84 -20.27 -20.11
N ALA A 5 -28.12 -19.08 -19.57
CA ALA A 5 -27.10 -18.08 -19.35
C ALA A 5 -26.02 -18.67 -18.42
N SER A 6 -24.82 -18.86 -18.94
CA SER A 6 -23.63 -19.13 -18.12
C SER A 6 -23.45 -17.96 -17.16
N SER A 7 -23.72 -18.19 -15.87
CA SER A 7 -23.41 -17.25 -14.80
C SER A 7 -21.90 -17.04 -14.74
N LEU A 8 -21.43 -15.89 -15.22
CA LEU A 8 -20.08 -15.40 -14.95
C LEU A 8 -19.88 -15.34 -13.42
N ALA A 9 -18.98 -16.18 -12.91
CA ALA A 9 -18.71 -16.33 -11.48
C ALA A 9 -18.21 -15.01 -10.85
N PRO A 10 -18.95 -14.39 -9.90
CA PRO A 10 -18.51 -13.14 -9.26
C PRO A 10 -17.46 -13.35 -8.13
N VAL A 11 -16.89 -14.54 -7.93
CA VAL A 11 -16.51 -14.97 -6.55
C VAL A 11 -15.02 -14.90 -6.19
N ARG A 12 -14.08 -14.57 -7.10
CA ARG A 12 -12.63 -14.64 -6.78
C ARG A 12 -12.01 -13.36 -6.20
N PHE A 13 -12.41 -12.18 -6.71
CA PHE A 13 -11.86 -10.90 -6.21
C PHE A 13 -12.35 -10.57 -4.80
N ASP A 14 -13.61 -10.86 -4.50
CA ASP A 14 -14.21 -10.59 -3.19
C ASP A 14 -13.62 -11.48 -2.10
N ALA A 15 -13.40 -12.77 -2.39
CA ALA A 15 -12.78 -13.70 -1.46
C ALA A 15 -11.34 -13.31 -1.10
N ASP A 16 -10.54 -12.88 -2.08
CA ASP A 16 -9.16 -12.40 -1.84
C ASP A 16 -9.14 -11.05 -1.10
N ALA A 17 -10.11 -10.17 -1.39
CA ALA A 17 -10.27 -8.89 -0.70
C ALA A 17 -10.67 -9.09 0.77
N ASP A 18 -11.63 -9.97 1.05
CA ASP A 18 -12.07 -10.29 2.41
C ASP A 18 -10.95 -10.96 3.22
N ALA A 19 -10.20 -11.86 2.60
CA ALA A 19 -9.00 -12.46 3.20
C ALA A 19 -7.96 -11.39 3.56
N LYS A 20 -7.68 -10.44 2.66
CA LYS A 20 -6.76 -9.31 2.93
C LYS A 20 -7.29 -8.41 4.06
N LEU A 21 -8.57 -8.06 4.05
CA LEU A 21 -9.19 -7.22 5.08
C LEU A 21 -9.10 -7.87 6.48
N SER A 22 -9.37 -9.16 6.57
CA SER A 22 -9.25 -9.91 7.83
C SER A 22 -7.80 -9.95 8.34
N ALA A 23 -6.82 -10.17 7.45
CA ALA A 23 -5.40 -10.13 7.80
C ALA A 23 -4.98 -8.74 8.31
N LEU A 24 -5.42 -7.66 7.65
CA LEU A 24 -5.13 -6.29 8.07
C LEU A 24 -5.76 -5.97 9.44
N ARG A 25 -7.00 -6.40 9.68
CA ARG A 25 -7.65 -6.22 10.99
C ARG A 25 -6.89 -6.93 12.09
N ARG A 26 -6.42 -8.16 11.83
CA ARG A 26 -5.61 -8.92 12.79
C ARG A 26 -4.30 -8.21 13.11
N THR A 27 -3.56 -7.77 12.10
CA THR A 27 -2.28 -7.06 12.33
C THR A 27 -2.49 -5.75 13.08
N LYS A 28 -3.52 -4.97 12.73
CA LYS A 28 -3.87 -3.74 13.46
C LYS A 28 -4.24 -4.02 14.92
N PHE A 29 -5.01 -5.08 15.15
CA PHE A 29 -5.36 -5.50 16.51
C PHE A 29 -4.13 -5.91 17.31
N VAL A 30 -3.23 -6.71 16.74
CA VAL A 30 -1.99 -7.13 17.40
C VAL A 30 -1.11 -5.92 17.73
N ALA A 31 -0.93 -4.99 16.78
CA ALA A 31 -0.16 -3.76 17.02
C ALA A 31 -0.79 -2.89 18.12
N ALA A 32 -2.11 -2.70 18.10
CA ALA A 32 -2.82 -1.95 19.13
C ALA A 32 -2.77 -2.63 20.50
N ALA A 33 -2.90 -3.96 20.55
CA ALA A 33 -2.80 -4.75 21.76
C ALA A 33 -1.37 -4.71 22.35
N ALA A 34 -0.34 -4.78 21.50
CA ALA A 34 1.05 -4.64 21.92
C ALA A 34 1.32 -3.24 22.50
N LEU A 35 0.79 -2.18 21.88
CA LEU A 35 0.90 -0.82 22.41
C LEU A 35 0.15 -0.68 23.76
N ALA A 36 -1.07 -1.20 23.85
CA ALA A 36 -1.85 -1.20 25.09
C ALA A 36 -1.14 -1.97 26.21
N LEU A 37 -0.49 -3.09 25.87
CA LEU A 37 0.33 -3.86 26.80
C LEU A 37 1.52 -3.03 27.30
N CYS A 38 2.22 -2.30 26.44
CA CYS A 38 3.32 -1.42 26.86
C CYS A 38 2.85 -0.34 27.84
N VAL A 39 1.71 0.30 27.55
CA VAL A 39 1.08 1.29 28.44
C VAL A 39 0.74 0.67 29.80
N LEU A 40 0.16 -0.53 29.79
CA LEU A 40 -0.23 -1.24 31.00
C LEU A 40 0.99 -1.65 31.84
N VAL A 41 2.04 -2.18 31.21
CA VAL A 41 3.31 -2.50 31.86
C VAL A 41 3.96 -1.24 32.44
N PHE A 42 3.98 -0.14 31.70
CA PHE A 42 4.48 1.15 32.18
C PHE A 42 3.72 1.61 33.44
N ALA A 43 2.38 1.62 33.40
CA ALA A 43 1.56 2.06 34.52
C ALA A 43 1.75 1.18 35.77
N LEU A 44 1.78 -0.15 35.61
CA LEU A 44 1.97 -1.09 36.72
C LEU A 44 3.39 -1.01 37.31
N ALA A 45 4.41 -0.93 36.45
CA ALA A 45 5.80 -0.79 36.87
C ALA A 45 6.02 0.53 37.63
N LYS A 46 5.47 1.63 37.11
CA LYS A 46 5.52 2.94 37.78
C LYS A 46 4.79 2.96 39.12
N SER A 47 3.60 2.37 39.21
CA SER A 47 2.84 2.31 40.47
C SER A 47 3.54 1.46 41.54
N SER A 48 4.34 0.47 41.13
CA SER A 48 5.01 -0.47 42.04
C SER A 48 6.46 -0.09 42.33
N GLU A 49 6.96 1.00 41.73
CA GLU A 49 8.33 1.49 41.88
C GLU A 49 8.69 1.83 43.34
N HIS A 50 7.69 2.27 44.12
CA HIS A 50 7.84 2.52 45.56
C HIS A 50 8.19 1.27 46.38
N ILE A 51 7.78 0.09 45.93
CA ILE A 51 8.00 -1.18 46.63
C ILE A 51 9.24 -1.88 46.05
N TYR A 52 9.45 -1.80 44.74
CA TYR A 52 10.53 -2.49 44.03
C TYR A 52 11.31 -1.52 43.13
N PRO A 53 12.46 -0.97 43.60
CA PRO A 53 13.22 0.04 42.86
C PRO A 53 13.71 -0.41 41.48
N TRP A 54 13.93 -1.71 41.28
CA TRP A 54 14.36 -2.27 39.99
C TRP A 54 13.28 -2.15 38.90
N LEU A 55 12.00 -1.97 39.27
CA LEU A 55 10.91 -1.75 38.31
C LEU A 55 11.05 -0.40 37.59
N GLY A 56 11.87 0.53 38.08
CA GLY A 56 12.19 1.77 37.38
C GLY A 56 12.79 1.54 35.99
N PHE A 57 13.62 0.50 35.82
CA PHE A 57 14.17 0.13 34.50
C PHE A 57 13.10 -0.40 33.55
N VAL A 58 12.17 -1.22 34.07
CA VAL A 58 11.04 -1.76 33.29
C VAL A 58 10.08 -0.63 32.90
N ALA A 59 9.81 0.29 33.82
CA ALA A 59 9.02 1.48 33.57
C ALA A 59 9.64 2.34 32.47
N ALA A 60 10.93 2.67 32.56
CA ALA A 60 11.61 3.48 31.54
C ALA A 60 11.61 2.80 30.15
N PHE A 61 11.80 1.48 30.10
CA PHE A 61 11.70 0.73 28.85
C PHE A 61 10.28 0.76 28.27
N ALA A 62 9.26 0.53 29.09
CA ALA A 62 7.86 0.55 28.68
C ALA A 62 7.38 1.96 28.28
N GLU A 63 7.89 3.00 28.93
CA GLU A 63 7.69 4.40 28.58
C GLU A 63 8.25 4.69 27.18
N ALA A 64 9.51 4.32 26.94
CA ALA A 64 10.16 4.48 25.64
C ALA A 64 9.42 3.71 24.53
N ALA A 65 9.00 2.47 24.79
CA ALA A 65 8.23 1.66 23.85
C ALA A 65 6.86 2.31 23.52
N THR A 66 6.18 2.86 24.52
CA THR A 66 4.89 3.54 24.36
C THR A 66 5.03 4.80 23.50
N ILE A 67 6.00 5.65 23.83
CA ILE A 67 6.26 6.90 23.08
C ILE A 67 6.70 6.56 21.65
N GLY A 68 7.57 5.56 21.48
CA GLY A 68 8.02 5.10 20.16
C GLY A 68 6.87 4.60 19.28
N GLY A 69 5.94 3.81 19.85
CA GLY A 69 4.77 3.34 19.12
C GLY A 69 3.80 4.46 18.73
N LEU A 70 3.59 5.45 19.60
CA LEU A 70 2.79 6.63 19.28
C LEU A 70 3.45 7.49 18.19
N ALA A 71 4.77 7.63 18.22
CA ALA A 71 5.52 8.39 17.22
C ALA A 71 5.45 7.73 15.84
N ASP A 72 5.58 6.41 15.76
CA ASP A 72 5.44 5.67 14.50
C ASP A 72 4.04 5.84 13.90
N TRP A 73 2.99 5.72 14.72
CA TRP A 73 1.62 5.98 14.29
C TRP A 73 1.47 7.40 13.72
N TYR A 74 1.98 8.41 14.44
CA TYR A 74 1.93 9.79 13.99
C TYR A 74 2.69 9.98 12.67
N ALA A 75 3.88 9.39 12.51
CA ALA A 75 4.70 9.52 11.31
C ALA A 75 4.00 8.97 10.06
N VAL A 76 3.44 7.75 10.15
CA VAL A 76 2.70 7.13 9.04
C VAL A 76 1.44 7.94 8.72
N VAL A 77 0.69 8.37 9.74
CA VAL A 77 -0.51 9.19 9.52
C VAL A 77 -0.12 10.52 8.87
N ALA A 78 0.90 11.21 9.36
CA ALA A 78 1.35 12.49 8.82
C ALA A 78 1.89 12.39 7.38
N LEU A 79 2.36 11.23 6.95
CA LEU A 79 2.76 11.00 5.57
C LEU A 79 1.54 11.02 4.62
N PHE A 80 0.43 10.41 5.02
CA PHE A 80 -0.74 10.18 4.15
C PHE A 80 -1.93 11.11 4.42
N ARG A 81 -2.10 11.60 5.65
CA ARG A 81 -3.28 12.32 6.13
C ARG A 81 -2.89 13.35 7.21
N ARG A 82 -3.85 14.15 7.62
CA ARG A 82 -3.68 15.06 8.76
C ARG A 82 -4.01 14.32 10.06
N PRO A 83 -3.07 14.15 11.01
CA PRO A 83 -3.35 13.51 12.28
C PRO A 83 -4.45 14.29 13.01
N LEU A 84 -5.46 13.58 13.53
CA LEU A 84 -6.63 14.15 14.21
C LEU A 84 -7.46 15.16 13.38
N GLY A 85 -7.22 15.28 12.08
CA GLY A 85 -7.93 16.23 11.21
C GLY A 85 -7.55 17.71 11.42
N LEU A 86 -6.53 18.00 12.23
CA LEU A 86 -6.11 19.37 12.52
C LEU A 86 -5.28 19.95 11.35
N PRO A 87 -5.41 21.25 11.02
CA PRO A 87 -4.64 21.90 9.97
C PRO A 87 -3.22 22.23 10.44
N ILE A 88 -2.43 21.19 10.73
CA ILE A 88 -1.04 21.33 11.15
C ILE A 88 -0.17 21.52 9.90
N PRO A 89 0.68 22.58 9.84
CA PRO A 89 1.60 22.79 8.72
C PRO A 89 2.57 21.59 8.59
N HIS A 90 2.96 21.24 7.37
CA HIS A 90 3.87 20.13 7.05
C HIS A 90 3.37 18.70 7.37
N THR A 91 2.05 18.50 7.47
CA THR A 91 1.42 17.15 7.51
C THR A 91 0.74 16.82 6.18
N ALA A 92 0.34 15.57 5.97
CA ALA A 92 -0.11 15.04 4.68
C ALA A 92 0.93 15.27 3.56
N ILE A 93 2.18 14.88 3.84
CA ILE A 93 3.34 15.16 2.97
C ILE A 93 3.13 14.64 1.55
N ILE A 94 2.58 13.42 1.39
CA ILE A 94 2.34 12.82 0.07
C ILE A 94 1.27 13.60 -0.72
N PRO A 95 0.05 13.81 -0.21
CA PRO A 95 -0.95 14.63 -0.89
C PRO A 95 -0.45 16.01 -1.30
N GLU A 96 0.26 16.70 -0.40
CA GLU A 96 0.78 18.06 -0.65
C GLU A 96 1.84 18.09 -1.77
N ASN A 97 2.57 16.98 -1.98
CA ASN A 97 3.64 16.88 -2.98
C ASN A 97 3.27 16.02 -4.20
N GLN A 98 1.99 15.68 -4.39
CA GLN A 98 1.57 14.71 -5.41
C GLN A 98 2.04 15.08 -6.82
N HIS A 99 1.91 16.36 -7.22
CA HIS A 99 2.36 16.84 -8.53
C HIS A 99 3.86 16.62 -8.75
N ARG A 100 4.68 17.07 -7.79
CA ARG A 100 6.13 16.90 -7.81
C ARG A 100 6.53 15.41 -7.88
N ILE A 101 5.83 14.55 -7.15
CA ILE A 101 6.08 13.10 -7.17
C ILE A 101 5.74 12.53 -8.56
N ALA A 102 4.60 12.92 -9.14
CA ALA A 102 4.17 12.47 -10.46
C ALA A 102 5.16 12.89 -11.56
N ASP A 103 5.62 14.14 -11.56
CA ASP A 103 6.60 14.64 -12.55
C ASP A 103 7.91 13.86 -12.50
N ASN A 104 8.41 13.59 -11.29
CA ASN A 104 9.65 12.82 -11.12
C ASN A 104 9.48 11.36 -11.54
N LEU A 105 8.34 10.74 -11.25
CA LEU A 105 8.03 9.39 -11.70
C LEU A 105 7.91 9.31 -13.23
N GLY A 106 7.28 10.31 -13.85
CA GLY A 106 7.19 10.43 -15.31
C GLY A 106 8.57 10.49 -15.95
N ARG A 107 9.44 11.38 -15.46
CA ARG A 107 10.83 11.47 -15.93
C ARG A 107 11.61 10.16 -15.72
N PHE A 108 11.39 9.49 -14.60
CA PHE A 108 12.02 8.19 -14.34
C PHE A 108 11.62 7.14 -15.38
N ILE A 109 10.32 7.05 -15.71
CA ILE A 109 9.82 6.12 -16.72
C ILE A 109 10.36 6.50 -18.11
N GLU A 110 10.38 7.79 -18.42
CA GLU A 110 10.95 8.32 -19.67
C GLU A 110 12.39 7.86 -19.87
N VAL A 111 13.24 8.07 -18.86
CA VAL A 111 14.68 7.78 -18.94
C VAL A 111 14.99 6.29 -18.90
N ASN A 112 14.26 5.50 -18.12
CA ASN A 112 14.63 4.09 -17.88
C ASN A 112 13.90 3.10 -18.81
N PHE A 113 12.67 3.44 -19.25
CA PHE A 113 11.83 2.52 -20.02
C PHE A 113 11.51 3.02 -21.42
N LEU A 114 11.40 4.34 -21.63
CA LEU A 114 11.11 4.94 -22.93
C LEU A 114 12.37 5.47 -23.63
N ALA A 115 13.56 5.16 -23.13
CA ALA A 115 14.79 5.55 -23.79
C ALA A 115 14.89 4.89 -25.19
N PRO A 116 15.48 5.58 -26.18
CA PRO A 116 15.49 5.12 -27.57
C PRO A 116 16.05 3.71 -27.76
N GLU A 117 17.09 3.37 -27.00
CA GLU A 117 17.76 2.06 -27.08
C GLU A 117 16.88 0.92 -26.53
N PRO A 118 16.39 0.95 -25.26
CA PRO A 118 15.44 -0.05 -24.76
C PRO A 118 14.18 -0.22 -25.61
N VAL A 119 13.63 0.89 -26.13
CA VAL A 119 12.44 0.85 -26.99
C VAL A 119 12.74 0.16 -28.31
N ARG A 120 13.88 0.48 -28.94
CA ARG A 120 14.31 -0.16 -30.18
C ARG A 120 14.54 -1.66 -29.99
N GLU A 121 15.18 -2.06 -28.90
CA GLU A 121 15.41 -3.47 -28.57
C GLU A 121 14.08 -4.22 -28.42
N LYS A 122 13.12 -3.64 -27.69
CA LYS A 122 11.79 -4.24 -27.56
C LYS A 122 10.98 -4.27 -28.86
N LEU A 123 11.10 -3.25 -29.71
CA LEU A 123 10.46 -3.26 -31.04
C LEU A 123 11.06 -4.34 -31.95
N ALA A 124 12.36 -4.61 -31.84
CA ALA A 124 13.03 -5.64 -32.64
C ALA A 124 12.59 -7.06 -32.26
N GLU A 125 12.11 -7.26 -31.03
CA GLU A 125 11.54 -8.54 -30.57
C GLU A 125 10.11 -8.81 -31.08
N VAL A 126 9.42 -7.80 -31.62
CA VAL A 126 8.03 -7.92 -32.09
C VAL A 126 7.98 -8.22 -33.59
N ASP A 127 7.39 -9.36 -33.95
CA ASP A 127 7.07 -9.67 -35.35
C ASP A 127 5.79 -8.96 -35.78
N PHE A 128 5.94 -7.71 -36.24
CA PHE A 128 4.84 -6.91 -36.77
C PHE A 128 4.19 -7.54 -38.01
N SER A 129 4.95 -8.29 -38.81
CA SER A 129 4.43 -8.94 -40.01
C SER A 129 3.46 -10.07 -39.66
N ALA A 130 3.81 -10.90 -38.68
CA ALA A 130 2.90 -11.92 -38.16
C ALA A 130 1.66 -11.28 -37.52
N LEU A 131 1.82 -10.19 -36.75
CA LEU A 131 0.71 -9.51 -36.08
C LEU A 131 -0.30 -8.92 -37.07
N VAL A 132 0.19 -8.31 -38.16
CA VAL A 132 -0.64 -7.79 -39.25
C VAL A 132 -1.27 -8.92 -40.05
N ALA A 133 -0.54 -10.00 -40.33
CA ALA A 133 -1.07 -11.16 -41.04
C ALA A 133 -2.21 -11.84 -40.27
N ASP A 134 -2.06 -11.99 -38.95
CA ASP A 134 -3.07 -12.57 -38.07
C ASP A 134 -4.32 -11.68 -37.97
N TRP A 135 -4.12 -10.35 -37.93
CA TRP A 135 -5.22 -9.39 -37.96
C TRP A 135 -6.00 -9.41 -39.28
N LEU A 136 -5.31 -9.52 -40.41
CA LEU A 136 -5.92 -9.64 -41.74
C LEU A 136 -6.58 -10.99 -41.98
N ALA A 137 -6.12 -12.05 -41.33
CA ALA A 137 -6.71 -13.40 -41.41
C ALA A 137 -8.05 -13.49 -40.68
N ASP A 138 -8.32 -12.59 -39.73
CA ASP A 138 -9.60 -12.48 -39.03
C ASP A 138 -10.60 -11.66 -39.87
N ALA A 139 -11.51 -12.36 -40.54
CA ALA A 139 -12.52 -11.77 -41.42
C ALA A 139 -13.47 -10.78 -40.70
N GLU A 140 -13.65 -10.91 -39.39
CA GLU A 140 -14.49 -10.00 -38.59
C GLU A 140 -13.75 -8.68 -38.32
N ARG A 141 -12.42 -8.72 -38.16
CA ARG A 141 -11.57 -7.53 -37.95
C ARG A 141 -11.27 -6.79 -39.25
N ALA A 142 -11.03 -7.52 -40.32
CA ALA A 142 -10.75 -6.95 -41.64
C ALA A 142 -11.97 -6.24 -42.27
N ALA A 143 -13.20 -6.57 -41.84
CA ALA A 143 -14.43 -5.92 -42.30
C ALA A 143 -14.52 -4.42 -41.98
N GLY A 144 -13.72 -3.91 -41.04
CA GLY A 144 -13.64 -2.47 -40.74
C GLY A 144 -12.87 -1.62 -41.75
N LEU A 145 -12.27 -2.23 -42.78
CA LEU A 145 -11.50 -1.54 -43.83
C LEU A 145 -12.26 -1.31 -45.14
N SER A 146 -13.50 -1.80 -45.26
CA SER A 146 -14.40 -1.52 -46.40
C SER A 146 -15.33 -0.36 -46.12
#